data_AF-A0A399GED9-F1
#
_entry.id   AF-A0A399GED9-F1
#
_cell.length_a   1.000
_cell.length_b   1.000
_cell.length_c   1.000
_cell.angle_alpha   90.00
_cell.angle_beta   90.00
_cell.angle_gamma   90.00
#
_symmetry.space_group_name_H-M   'P 1'
#
loop_
_entity.id
_entity.type
_entity.pdbx_description
1 polymer ?
#
loop_
_entity_poly.entity_id
_entity_poly.type
_entity_poly.pdbx_seq_one_letter_code
_entity_poly.pdbx_strand_id
1 'polypeptide(L)' 'MLLTCGTNDAQVPCATTNTLTTALRHAHAGRPGRVTLPAVDHLMHDPDHPDRLAPPVIDALHRLTRH' A
#
# COMPACT_ATOMS: atom_id res chain seq x y z
N MET A 1 -8.36 -8.79 -4.01
CA MET A 1 -7.26 -8.52 -3.08
C MET A 1 -6.75 -7.10 -3.22
N LEU A 2 -6.57 -6.40 -2.09
CA LEU A 2 -5.90 -5.09 -2.03
C LEU A 2 -4.41 -5.31 -1.76
N LEU A 3 -3.56 -4.68 -2.55
CA LEU A 3 -2.11 -4.61 -2.32
C LEU A 3 -1.74 -3.13 -2.19
N THR A 4 -1.15 -2.73 -1.07
CA THR A 4 -0.65 -1.36 -0.87
C THR A 4 0.86 -1.33 -0.90
N CYS A 5 1.45 -0.21 -1.34
CA CYS A 5 2.89 0.07 -1.20
C CYS A 5 3.11 1.56 -0.94
N GLY A 6 4.05 1.91 -0.07
CA GLY A 6 4.39 3.31 0.24
C GLY A 6 5.42 3.90 -0.72
N THR A 7 5.28 5.16 -1.12
CA THR A 7 6.28 5.81 -2.01
C THR A 7 7.62 6.05 -1.32
N ASN A 8 7.64 6.11 0.01
CA ASN A 8 8.84 6.35 0.82
C ASN A 8 9.36 5.06 1.46
N ASP A 9 8.80 3.91 1.12
CA ASP A 9 9.33 2.62 1.57
C ASP A 9 10.63 2.31 0.82
N ALA A 10 11.75 2.69 1.44
CA ALA A 10 13.08 2.41 0.93
C ALA A 10 13.47 0.93 1.06
N GLN A 11 12.81 0.17 1.95
CA GLN A 11 13.11 -1.25 2.18
C GLN A 11 12.42 -2.13 1.14
N VAL A 12 11.18 -1.78 0.80
CA VAL A 12 10.36 -2.47 -0.20
C VAL A 12 9.82 -1.44 -1.21
N PRO A 13 10.66 -0.93 -2.14
CA PRO A 13 10.21 0.01 -3.15
C PRO A 13 9.03 -0.56 -3.95
N CYS A 14 8.01 0.25 -4.24
CA CYS A 14 6.80 -0.20 -4.95
C CYS A 14 7.08 -1.04 -6.21
N ALA A 15 8.16 -0.75 -6.96
CA ALA A 15 8.53 -1.50 -8.16
C ALA A 15 8.84 -3.00 -7.89
N THR A 16 9.31 -3.37 -6.69
CA THR A 16 9.58 -4.77 -6.34
C THR A 16 8.31 -5.62 -6.28
N THR A 17 7.16 -4.99 -6.07
CA THR A 17 5.84 -5.65 -6.07
C THR A 17 5.24 -5.85 -7.46
N ASN A 18 5.94 -5.49 -8.54
CA ASN A 18 5.45 -5.63 -9.92
C ASN A 18 5.13 -7.08 -10.28
N THR A 19 6.02 -8.02 -9.97
CA THR A 19 5.83 -9.44 -10.26
C THR A 19 4.61 -10.00 -9.53
N LEU A 20 4.45 -9.67 -8.25
CA LEU A 20 3.26 -10.04 -7.48
C LEU A 20 1.98 -9.44 -8.07
N THR A 21 2.01 -8.15 -8.44
CA THR A 21 0.86 -7.49 -9.06
C THR A 21 0.47 -8.19 -10.37
N THR A 22 1.45 -8.59 -11.19
CA THR A 22 1.21 -9.35 -12.43
C THR A 22 0.60 -10.72 -12.13
N ALA A 23 1.16 -11.48 -11.18
CA ALA A 23 0.62 -12.78 -10.79
C ALA A 23 -0.84 -12.70 -10.30
N LEU A 24 -1.15 -11.71 -9.45
CA LEU A 24 -2.51 -11.48 -8.96
C LEU A 24 -3.49 -11.14 -10.09
N ARG A 25 -3.06 -10.37 -11.10
CA ARG A 25 -3.88 -10.12 -12.30
C ARG A 25 -4.17 -11.40 -13.07
N HIS A 26 -3.15 -12.24 -13.30
CA HIS A 26 -3.33 -13.53 -13.99
C HIS A 26 -4.23 -14.50 -13.23
N ALA A 27 -4.19 -14.48 -11.90
CA ALA A 27 -5.05 -15.30 -11.04
C ALA A 27 -6.47 -14.73 -10.87
N HIS A 28 -6.83 -13.65 -11.57
CA HIS A 28 -8.09 -12.93 -11.38
C HIS A 28 -8.34 -12.44 -9.93
N ALA A 29 -7.31 -12.39 -9.09
CA ALA A 29 -7.37 -11.92 -7.71
C ALA A 29 -6.99 -10.43 -7.56
N GLY A 30 -6.54 -9.80 -8.65
CA GLY A 30 -5.95 -8.46 -8.67
C GLY A 30 -6.91 -7.28 -8.61
N ARG A 31 -8.14 -7.43 -8.07
CA ARG A 31 -9.06 -6.30 -7.84
C ARG A 31 -9.22 -6.04 -6.34
N PRO A 32 -9.04 -4.80 -5.86
CA PRO A 32 -8.84 -3.54 -6.60
C PRO A 32 -7.47 -3.37 -7.29
N GLY A 33 -6.46 -4.17 -6.92
CA GLY A 33 -5.11 -4.09 -7.50
C GLY A 33 -4.15 -3.35 -6.59
N ARG A 34 -2.97 -2.98 -7.13
CA ARG A 34 -1.96 -2.24 -6.36
C ARG A 34 -2.36 -0.78 -6.20
N VAL A 35 -2.35 -0.31 -4.97
CA VAL A 35 -2.55 1.11 -4.60
C VAL A 35 -1.24 1.65 -4.02
N THR A 36 -0.74 2.71 -4.62
CA THR A 36 0.42 3.44 -4.10
C THR A 36 -0.04 4.45 -3.06
N LEU A 37 0.59 4.44 -1.89
CA LEU A 37 0.32 5.34 -0.78
C LEU A 37 1.39 6.45 -0.75
N PRO A 38 1.03 7.73 -0.99
CA PRO A 38 2.00 8.82 -1.07
C PRO A 38 2.63 9.11 0.29
N ALA A 39 3.93 9.41 0.31
CA ALA A 39 4.73 9.76 1.48
C ALA A 39 4.77 8.72 2.62
N VAL A 40 4.29 7.50 2.36
CA VAL A 40 4.26 6.41 3.35
C VAL A 40 5.59 5.65 3.33
N ASP A 41 6.22 5.52 4.50
CA ASP A 41 7.43 4.74 4.71
C ASP A 41 7.13 3.26 5.01
N HIS A 42 8.17 2.48 5.29
CA HIS A 42 8.05 1.05 5.60
C HIS A 42 7.24 0.76 6.87
N LEU A 43 7.27 1.69 7.83
CA LEU A 43 6.61 1.55 9.14
C LEU A 43 5.22 2.18 9.14
N MET A 44 4.79 2.73 8.01
CA MET A 44 3.49 3.34 7.81
C MET A 44 3.26 4.58 8.69
N HIS A 45 4.34 5.24 9.11
CA HIS A 45 4.25 6.37 10.02
C HIS A 45 3.91 7.67 9.30
N ASP A 46 3.19 8.54 10.01
CA ASP A 46 3.06 9.94 9.63
C ASP A 46 4.44 10.63 9.79
N PRO A 47 4.96 11.32 8.75
CA PRO A 47 6.27 11.96 8.81
C PRO A 47 6.35 13.08 9.87
N ASP A 48 5.23 13.72 10.19
CA ASP A 48 5.15 14.80 11.19
C ASP A 48 4.80 14.24 12.59
N HIS A 49 4.23 13.05 12.66
CA HIS A 49 3.78 12.39 13.89
C HIS A 49 4.16 10.89 13.88
N PRO A 50 5.44 10.54 14.14
CA PRO A 50 5.94 9.18 13.94
C PRO A 50 5.30 8.12 14.86
N ASP A 51 4.56 8.53 15.88
CA ASP A 51 3.76 7.66 16.75
C ASP A 51 2.39 7.29 16.14
N ARG A 52 2.04 7.83 14.97
CA ARG A 52 0.75 7.64 14.31
C ARG A 52 0.90 7.02 12.93
N LEU A 53 -0.14 6.32 12.50
CA LEU A 53 -0.26 5.88 11.12
C LEU A 53 -0.46 7.08 10.20
N ALA A 54 0.21 7.07 9.05
CA ALA A 54 0.07 8.09 8.02
C ALA A 54 -1.40 8.17 7.53
N PRO A 55 -1.93 9.37 7.24
CA PRO A 55 -3.31 9.51 6.75
C PRO A 55 -3.67 8.61 5.54
N PRO A 56 -2.81 8.42 4.52
CA PRO A 56 -3.11 7.51 3.41
C PRO A 56 -3.30 6.04 3.83
N VAL A 57 -2.67 5.61 4.93
CA VAL A 57 -2.81 4.26 5.48
C VAL A 57 -4.18 4.10 6.12
N ILE A 58 -4.60 5.07 6.92
CA ILE A 58 -5.93 5.10 7.53
C ILE A 58 -7.02 5.09 6.44
N ASP A 59 -6.85 5.87 5.38
CA ASP A 59 -7.78 5.87 4.24
C ASP A 59 -7.86 4.51 3.53
N ALA A 60 -6.73 3.83 3.37
CA ALA A 60 -6.69 2.49 2.78
C ALA A 60 -7.41 1.46 3.67
N LEU A 61 -7.22 1.52 4.98
CA LEU A 61 -7.91 0.67 5.96
C LEU A 61 -9.42 0.92 5.95
N HIS A 62 -9.85 2.18 5.94
CA HIS A 62 -11.26 2.53 5.81
C HIS A 62 -11.88 2.03 4.51
N ARG A 63 -11.15 2.03 3.39
CA ARG A 63 -11.64 1.44 2.13
C ARG A 63 -11.76 -0.07 2.25
N LEU A 64 -10.79 -0.73 2.87
CA LEU A 64 -10.79 -2.18 3.07
C LEU A 64 -12.02 -2.64 3.89
N THR A 65 -12.39 -1.93 4.94
CA THR A 65 -13.51 -2.32 5.83
C THR A 65 -14.90 -1.98 5.29
N ARG A 66 -14.99 -1.20 4.21
CA ARG A 66 -16.25 -0.88 3.52
C ARG A 66 -16.62 -1.87 2.41
N HIS A 67 -15.79 -2.89 2.18
CA HIS A 67 -15.96 -3.94 1.18
C HIS A 67 -16.21 -5.29 1.84
#